data_AF-N1Z1T9-F1
#
_entry.id   AF-N1Z1T9-F1
#
_cell.length_a   1.000
_cell.length_b   1.000
_cell.length_c   1.000
_cell.angle_alpha   90.00
_cell.angle_beta   90.00
_cell.angle_gamma   90.00
#
_symmetry.space_group_name_H-M   'P 1'
#
loop_
_entity.id
_entity.type
_entity.pdbx_description
1 polymer ?
#
loop_
_entity_poly.entity_id
_entity_poly.type
_entity_poly.pdbx_seq_one_letter_code
_entity_poly.pdbx_strand_id
1 'polypeptide(L)'
;MKIKNKCIAFAIAFAFIVSNISFVQAAVDAKPTTSKIYVNGEQQSCAAYYINGNNYFKLRDLAYALNGTSQEFSVEWDEQRHVVILTSGQRYQPVGGEMEAVKNEIRSANITSSNIIVDGQTINVQGYNIDNSVYFKLRDITNIFGISVIWNDKNNTINIETGQRKANERNLTAKEIYNRCNSAIFYIKTYDIDGDALSSGSGFFIDKNGKAVTNFHVLENAYTAVITMADGIEYNVKGVLGYDMQGDLAILQVDGNNFPFLSAGDSDEVTSGEKIYAIGSPLGLSNTISEGIVSGINRTIKNIPYIQITAAISHGSSGGALLNEKGQVIGVTSAEIATGQNLNFAIPINAVFTLDTNSLYTFAELVEEYTIKQYNERSKPLEKIVLEEEPNDLLEFSQIIESGDSIMGEISSPTDLDNYAVFCGSSGVLEIYCYSDAEDFDKVALLAEDMYGEIEMLGEFAEMEDGKTGIYLLMPILEPGYYHFMLGLQEIVPEDTKMDYLFYYQFTPEGAEW
;
A
#
# COMPACT_ATOMS: atom_id res chain seq x y z
N MET A 1 -41.67 58.60 36.28
CA MET A 1 -42.41 57.53 36.98
C MET A 1 -42.89 56.51 35.95
N LYS A 2 -42.47 55.23 36.09
CA LYS A 2 -42.85 53.99 35.37
C LYS A 2 -42.27 53.79 33.94
N ILE A 3 -41.28 52.89 33.71
CA ILE A 3 -41.31 51.40 33.60
C ILE A 3 -41.89 50.97 32.21
N LYS A 4 -41.34 50.10 31.32
CA LYS A 4 -40.40 48.95 31.39
C LYS A 4 -39.92 48.55 29.95
N ASN A 5 -38.69 48.03 29.87
CA ASN A 5 -38.12 46.97 29.00
C ASN A 5 -38.79 46.53 27.66
N LYS A 6 -38.02 46.52 26.55
CA LYS A 6 -37.31 45.32 26.02
C LYS A 6 -36.62 45.59 24.66
N CYS A 7 -35.34 45.20 24.62
CA CYS A 7 -34.61 44.49 23.55
C CYS A 7 -34.08 45.19 22.26
N ILE A 8 -32.73 45.19 22.16
CA ILE A 8 -31.86 44.73 21.04
C ILE A 8 -31.84 45.61 19.77
N ALA A 9 -30.74 46.07 19.17
CA ALA A 9 -29.30 45.76 19.25
C ALA A 9 -28.45 47.04 19.03
N PHE A 10 -27.28 47.07 19.68
CA PHE A 10 -26.23 48.08 19.54
C PHE A 10 -25.18 47.55 18.54
N ALA A 11 -24.88 48.31 17.49
CA ALA A 11 -23.67 48.14 16.68
C ALA A 11 -22.79 49.38 16.90
N ILE A 12 -21.77 49.27 17.75
CA ILE A 12 -20.69 50.25 17.85
C ILE A 12 -19.40 49.50 17.53
N ALA A 13 -18.77 49.92 16.44
CA ALA A 13 -17.44 49.53 16.03
C ALA A 13 -16.43 49.98 17.10
N PHE A 14 -15.83 49.03 17.78
CA PHE A 14 -14.62 49.23 18.58
C PHE A 14 -13.44 48.70 17.78
N ALA A 15 -12.66 49.60 17.18
CA ALA A 15 -11.37 49.28 16.60
C ALA A 15 -10.39 48.99 17.75
N PHE A 16 -10.16 47.71 18.04
CA PHE A 16 -9.04 47.29 18.88
C PHE A 16 -7.78 47.30 18.01
N ILE A 17 -6.90 48.27 18.29
CA ILE A 17 -5.49 48.18 17.93
C ILE A 17 -4.92 47.02 18.75
N VAL A 18 -4.79 45.84 18.14
CA VAL A 18 -3.99 44.77 18.72
C VAL A 18 -2.54 45.13 18.42
N SER A 19 -1.88 45.76 19.38
CA SER A 19 -0.42 45.82 19.41
C SER A 19 0.09 44.38 19.47
N ASN A 20 0.96 44.00 18.54
CA ASN A 20 1.74 42.76 18.58
C ASN A 20 2.67 42.81 19.81
N ILE A 21 2.15 42.44 20.98
CA ILE A 21 2.99 42.16 22.14
C ILE A 21 3.58 40.78 21.88
N SER A 22 4.82 40.77 21.37
CA SER A 22 5.65 39.57 21.38
C SER A 22 5.93 39.25 22.84
N PHE A 23 5.32 38.19 23.36
CA PHE A 23 5.71 37.64 24.66
C PHE A 23 7.12 37.08 24.52
N VAL A 24 8.12 37.81 25.00
CA VAL A 24 9.47 37.27 25.18
C VAL A 24 9.39 36.29 26.34
N GLN A 25 9.52 34.99 26.04
CA GLN A 25 9.58 33.99 27.09
C GLN A 25 10.83 34.24 27.93
N ALA A 26 10.66 34.32 29.26
CA ALA A 26 11.75 34.63 30.18
C ALA A 26 12.88 33.61 30.05
N ALA A 27 14.13 34.08 30.17
CA ALA A 27 15.30 33.23 30.18
C ALA A 27 15.21 32.18 31.29
N VAL A 28 15.73 30.98 31.04
CA VAL A 28 15.73 29.87 31.99
C VAL A 28 17.15 29.57 32.48
N ASP A 29 17.27 28.94 33.64
CA ASP A 29 18.57 28.55 34.18
C ASP A 29 19.14 27.34 33.42
N ALA A 30 20.37 27.50 32.92
CA ALA A 30 21.16 26.42 32.37
C ALA A 30 22.25 25.99 33.36
N LYS A 31 22.11 24.78 33.90
CA LYS A 31 23.06 24.19 34.84
C LYS A 31 24.03 23.27 34.10
N PRO A 32 25.34 23.35 34.31
CA PRO A 32 26.28 22.39 33.73
C PRO A 32 25.82 20.95 34.01
N THR A 33 25.83 20.09 33.00
CA THR A 33 25.48 18.69 33.23
C THR A 33 26.52 18.02 34.11
N THR A 34 26.08 17.17 35.02
CA THR A 34 26.97 16.29 35.81
C THR A 34 27.06 14.89 35.22
N SER A 35 26.33 14.64 34.13
CA SER A 35 26.22 13.33 33.52
C SER A 35 27.45 12.99 32.69
N LYS A 36 27.94 11.76 32.81
CA LYS A 36 29.02 11.28 31.93
C LYS A 36 28.44 10.82 30.60
N ILE A 37 29.02 11.25 29.50
CA ILE A 37 28.56 10.88 28.15
C ILE A 37 29.48 9.82 27.59
N TYR A 38 28.92 8.78 26.99
CA TYR A 38 29.63 7.72 26.29
C TYR A 38 29.11 7.64 24.86
N VAL A 39 29.99 7.53 23.88
CA VAL A 39 29.66 7.18 22.48
C VAL A 39 30.26 5.82 22.19
N ASN A 40 29.44 4.83 21.86
CA ASN A 40 29.85 3.43 21.68
C ASN A 40 30.70 2.86 22.83
N GLY A 41 30.41 3.28 24.07
CA GLY A 41 31.18 2.87 25.25
C GLY A 41 32.43 3.70 25.55
N GLU A 42 32.82 4.63 24.68
CA GLU A 42 33.94 5.55 24.91
C GLU A 42 33.47 6.87 25.51
N GLN A 43 34.05 7.27 26.64
CA GLN A 43 33.64 8.49 27.34
C GLN A 43 34.03 9.75 26.55
N GLN A 44 33.08 10.67 26.39
CA GLN A 44 33.25 11.95 25.70
C GLN A 44 33.17 13.13 26.67
N SER A 45 33.79 14.25 26.29
CA SER A 45 33.86 15.49 27.11
C SER A 45 32.94 16.61 26.60
N CYS A 46 31.85 16.27 25.92
CA CYS A 46 30.98 17.25 25.28
C CYS A 46 30.46 18.31 26.27
N ALA A 47 30.47 19.58 25.84
CA ALA A 47 29.85 20.69 26.54
C ALA A 47 28.33 20.50 26.56
N ALA A 48 27.75 20.36 27.76
CA ALA A 48 26.31 20.21 27.90
C ALA A 48 25.73 20.91 29.13
N TYR A 49 24.51 21.41 28.96
CA TYR A 49 23.71 22.03 30.01
C TYR A 49 22.43 21.22 30.24
N TYR A 50 22.05 21.10 31.52
CA TYR A 50 20.77 20.55 31.96
C TYR A 50 19.76 21.68 32.15
N ILE A 51 18.69 21.65 31.35
CA ILE A 51 17.64 22.67 31.30
C ILE A 51 16.29 21.96 31.28
N ASN A 52 15.40 22.28 32.22
CA ASN A 52 14.02 21.76 32.28
C ASN A 52 13.92 20.24 32.03
N GLY A 53 14.74 19.44 32.73
CA GLY A 53 14.68 17.98 32.64
C GLY A 53 15.47 17.34 31.50
N ASN A 54 16.17 18.12 30.67
CA ASN A 54 16.82 17.62 29.47
C ASN A 54 18.27 18.11 29.34
N ASN A 55 19.12 17.31 28.71
CA ASN A 55 20.49 17.71 28.38
C ASN A 55 20.54 18.35 26.98
N TYR A 56 21.18 19.51 26.90
CA TYR A 56 21.36 20.31 25.70
C TYR A 56 22.85 20.42 25.35
N PHE A 57 23.19 20.22 24.08
CA PHE A 57 24.56 20.08 23.59
C PHE A 57 24.85 21.05 22.46
N LYS A 58 26.13 21.42 22.30
CA LYS A 58 26.60 22.04 21.06
C LYS A 58 26.60 21.00 19.94
N LEU A 59 26.08 21.37 18.77
CA LEU A 59 26.08 20.48 17.59
C LEU A 59 27.49 20.06 17.17
N ARG A 60 28.45 20.99 17.27
CA ARG A 60 29.86 20.72 16.92
C ARG A 60 30.50 19.67 17.82
N ASP A 61 30.20 19.68 19.12
CA ASP A 61 30.69 18.65 20.03
C ASP A 61 30.07 17.30 19.70
N LEU A 62 28.76 17.25 19.45
CA LEU A 62 28.10 16.01 19.07
C LEU A 62 28.67 15.45 17.75
N ALA A 63 28.83 16.30 16.73
CA ALA A 63 29.40 15.92 15.44
C ALA A 63 30.85 15.41 15.57
N TYR A 64 31.68 16.11 16.37
CA TYR A 64 33.04 15.69 16.68
C TYR A 64 33.08 14.31 17.36
N ALA A 65 32.20 14.07 18.34
CA ALA A 65 32.13 12.81 19.07
C ALA A 65 31.69 11.62 18.20
N LEU A 66 30.98 11.89 17.10
CA LEU A 66 30.45 10.86 16.19
C LEU A 66 31.34 10.61 14.96
N ASN A 67 32.45 11.34 14.82
CA ASN A 67 33.38 11.17 13.70
C ASN A 67 33.88 9.72 13.59
N GLY A 68 33.77 9.13 12.40
CA GLY A 68 34.18 7.74 12.16
C GLY A 68 33.15 6.69 12.57
N THR A 69 31.95 7.09 13.02
CA THR A 69 30.81 6.20 13.22
C THR A 69 29.92 6.12 11.98
N SER A 70 29.03 5.13 11.90
CA SER A 70 28.07 5.02 10.79
C SER A 70 26.98 6.11 10.76
N GLN A 71 26.89 6.95 11.79
CA GLN A 71 25.98 8.09 11.87
C GLN A 71 26.73 9.41 12.02
N GLU A 72 27.93 9.52 11.43
CA GLU A 72 28.67 10.78 11.36
C GLU A 72 27.91 11.83 10.54
N PHE A 73 28.08 13.10 10.88
CA PHE A 73 27.52 14.23 10.14
C PHE A 73 28.40 15.47 10.29
N SER A 74 28.37 16.37 9.30
CA SER A 74 29.07 17.65 9.33
C SER A 74 28.18 18.76 9.88
N VAL A 75 28.79 19.86 10.36
CA VAL A 75 28.09 21.05 10.87
C VAL A 75 28.70 22.27 10.20
N GLU A 76 27.87 23.00 9.47
CA GLU A 76 28.25 24.25 8.80
C GLU A 76 27.33 25.39 9.23
N TRP A 77 27.86 26.61 9.22
CA TRP A 77 27.09 27.83 9.43
C TRP A 77 26.98 28.58 8.12
N ASP A 78 25.76 28.79 7.65
CA ASP A 78 25.50 29.64 6.49
C ASP A 78 25.30 31.08 6.98
N GLU A 79 26.32 31.91 6.77
CA GLU A 79 26.31 33.33 7.16
C GLU A 79 25.23 34.15 6.45
N GLN A 80 24.85 33.79 5.22
CA GLN A 80 23.85 34.56 4.46
C GLN A 80 22.44 34.27 4.94
N ARG A 81 22.17 33.00 5.26
CA ARG A 81 20.84 32.54 5.71
C ARG A 81 20.70 32.55 7.23
N HIS A 82 21.79 32.78 7.96
CA HIS A 82 21.87 32.66 9.41
C HIS A 82 21.29 31.33 9.92
N VAL A 83 21.66 30.23 9.26
CA VAL A 83 21.11 28.90 9.52
C VAL A 83 22.25 27.88 9.69
N VAL A 84 22.06 26.92 10.60
CA VAL A 84 22.99 25.79 10.71
C VAL A 84 22.61 24.75 9.67
N ILE A 85 23.59 24.26 8.92
CA ILE A 85 23.46 23.18 7.95
C ILE A 85 24.14 21.93 8.52
N LEU A 86 23.43 20.81 8.50
CA LEU A 86 23.93 19.50 8.86
C LEU A 86 23.89 18.60 7.63
N THR A 87 24.95 17.84 7.39
CA THR A 87 25.01 16.88 6.27
C THR A 87 25.36 15.50 6.78
N SER A 88 24.41 14.57 6.67
CA SER A 88 24.53 13.18 7.11
C SER A 88 25.59 12.44 6.29
N GLY A 89 26.34 11.56 6.95
CA GLY A 89 27.40 10.76 6.34
C GLY A 89 28.64 11.56 5.92
N GLN A 90 28.67 12.87 6.18
CA GLN A 90 29.88 13.66 5.99
C GLN A 90 30.63 13.83 7.30
N ARG A 91 31.93 13.57 7.26
CA ARG A 91 32.81 13.71 8.41
C ARG A 91 32.95 15.17 8.84
N TYR A 92 32.74 15.45 10.12
CA TYR A 92 32.93 16.78 10.69
C TYR A 92 34.41 17.17 10.72
N GLN A 93 34.71 18.39 10.24
CA GLN A 93 36.04 19.00 10.33
C GLN A 93 36.11 19.93 11.55
N PRO A 94 37.00 19.66 12.52
CA PRO A 94 37.13 20.50 13.71
C PRO A 94 37.61 21.92 13.36
N VAL A 95 36.99 22.92 13.99
CA VAL A 95 37.31 24.35 13.80
C VAL A 95 37.82 25.04 15.06
N GLY A 96 37.93 24.30 16.17
CA GLY A 96 38.43 24.78 17.46
C GLY A 96 37.31 25.08 18.46
N GLY A 97 37.56 24.79 19.73
CA GLY A 97 36.61 24.97 20.83
C GLY A 97 35.64 23.81 21.05
N GLU A 98 35.76 22.73 20.27
CA GLU A 98 35.03 21.49 20.52
C GLU A 98 35.52 20.77 21.77
N MET A 99 34.62 20.09 22.48
CA MET A 99 34.92 19.32 23.69
C MET A 99 35.46 20.14 24.88
N GLU A 100 35.39 21.46 24.81
CA GLU A 100 35.73 22.32 25.94
C GLU A 100 34.67 22.21 27.03
N ALA A 101 35.09 21.85 28.25
CA ALA A 101 34.17 21.71 29.37
C ALA A 101 33.43 23.03 29.66
N VAL A 102 32.12 22.93 29.91
CA VAL A 102 31.34 24.07 30.42
C VAL A 102 31.89 24.50 31.78
N LYS A 103 32.00 25.82 31.99
CA LYS A 103 32.36 26.37 33.31
C LYS A 103 31.30 25.92 34.33
N ASN A 104 31.73 25.56 35.54
CA ASN A 104 30.87 25.06 36.62
C ASN A 104 30.02 26.17 37.27
N GLU A 105 29.28 26.92 36.45
CA GLU A 105 28.45 28.07 36.83
C GLU A 105 27.08 27.95 36.14
N ILE A 106 26.02 28.37 36.83
CA ILE A 106 24.69 28.48 36.23
C ILE A 106 24.70 29.64 35.23
N ARG A 107 24.23 29.39 34.01
CA ARG A 107 24.11 30.39 32.94
C ARG A 107 22.66 30.72 32.64
N SER A 108 22.43 31.87 32.02
CA SER A 108 21.12 32.26 31.50
C SER A 108 20.96 31.71 30.08
N ALA A 109 19.85 31.01 29.83
CA ALA A 109 19.54 30.40 28.55
C ALA A 109 18.28 31.04 27.94
N ASN A 110 18.44 31.62 26.76
CA ASN A 110 17.35 32.25 26.03
C ASN A 110 16.84 31.30 24.94
N ILE A 111 15.53 31.05 24.92
CA ILE A 111 14.93 30.22 23.87
C ILE A 111 15.22 30.86 22.50
N THR A 112 15.63 30.04 21.56
CA THR A 112 15.74 30.41 20.15
C THR A 112 15.08 29.32 19.31
N SER A 113 14.14 29.69 18.45
CA SER A 113 13.68 28.80 17.38
C SER A 113 14.77 28.77 16.33
N SER A 114 15.51 27.66 16.25
CA SER A 114 16.53 27.49 15.24
C SER A 114 15.96 26.57 14.18
N ASN A 115 15.61 27.15 13.04
CA ASN A 115 15.54 26.34 11.84
C ASN A 115 16.96 25.82 11.60
N ILE A 116 17.09 24.52 11.39
CA ILE A 116 18.33 23.91 10.91
C ILE A 116 18.02 23.27 9.57
N ILE A 117 18.99 23.24 8.67
CA ILE A 117 18.87 22.50 7.43
C ILE A 117 19.58 21.17 7.63
N VAL A 118 18.90 20.06 7.42
CA VAL A 118 19.49 18.72 7.47
C VAL A 118 19.28 18.07 6.12
N ASP A 119 20.38 17.72 5.46
CA ASP A 119 20.36 17.09 4.12
C ASP A 119 19.48 17.85 3.11
N GLY A 120 19.48 19.19 3.20
CA GLY A 120 18.69 20.08 2.35
C GLY A 120 17.27 20.37 2.83
N GLN A 121 16.78 19.70 3.88
CA GLN A 121 15.45 19.91 4.45
C GLN A 121 15.48 20.84 5.67
N THR A 122 14.55 21.79 5.73
CA THR A 122 14.42 22.66 6.92
C THR A 122 13.68 21.92 8.03
N ILE A 123 14.34 21.75 9.18
CA ILE A 123 13.76 21.15 10.38
C ILE A 123 13.68 22.22 11.47
N ASN A 124 12.49 22.36 12.06
CA ASN A 124 12.30 23.25 13.21
C ASN A 124 12.67 22.51 14.50
N VAL A 125 13.72 22.99 15.18
CA VAL A 125 14.11 22.50 16.50
C VAL A 125 14.26 23.64 17.48
N GLN A 126 13.90 23.39 18.73
CA GLN A 126 14.12 24.36 19.79
C GLN A 126 15.57 24.31 20.27
N GLY A 127 16.23 25.46 20.24
CA GLY A 127 17.56 25.68 20.82
C GLY A 127 17.53 26.66 21.97
N TYR A 128 18.64 26.73 22.69
CA TYR A 128 18.92 27.79 23.67
C TYR A 128 20.22 28.50 23.32
N ASN A 129 20.17 29.83 23.25
CA ASN A 129 21.35 30.67 23.22
C ASN A 129 21.93 30.76 24.62
N ILE A 130 23.16 30.27 24.79
CA ILE A 130 23.92 30.31 26.04
C ILE A 130 25.32 30.82 25.69
N ASP A 131 25.68 31.97 26.25
CA ASP A 131 26.88 32.71 25.85
C ASP A 131 26.91 32.92 24.31
N ASN A 132 27.97 32.47 23.62
CA ASN A 132 28.13 32.62 22.16
C ASN A 132 27.79 31.33 21.39
N SER A 133 26.99 30.42 21.95
CA SER A 133 26.68 29.14 21.31
C SER A 133 25.21 28.79 21.43
N VAL A 134 24.71 28.07 20.42
CA VAL A 134 23.37 27.49 20.45
C VAL A 134 23.47 26.04 20.92
N TYR A 135 22.68 25.71 21.91
CA TYR A 135 22.59 24.37 22.47
C TYR A 135 21.25 23.74 22.13
N PHE A 136 21.27 22.48 21.71
CA PHE A 136 20.11 21.74 21.22
C PHE A 136 19.86 20.53 22.09
N LYS A 137 18.60 20.18 22.29
CA LYS A 137 18.23 19.01 23.08
C LYS A 137 18.79 17.77 22.41
N LEU A 138 19.60 17.00 23.15
CA LEU A 138 20.34 15.86 22.60
C LEU A 138 19.43 14.92 21.81
N ARG A 139 18.31 14.51 22.43
CA ARG A 139 17.38 13.54 21.87
C ARG A 139 16.76 14.02 20.55
N ASP A 140 16.47 15.32 20.44
CA ASP A 140 15.84 15.88 19.26
C ASP A 140 16.81 15.82 18.07
N ILE A 141 18.09 16.14 18.30
CA ILE A 141 19.13 16.04 17.27
C ILE A 141 19.47 14.58 16.94
N THR A 142 19.68 13.72 17.94
CA THR A 142 20.04 12.31 17.70
C THR A 142 18.93 11.55 16.98
N ASN A 143 17.66 11.93 17.16
CA ASN A 143 16.55 11.33 16.43
C ASN A 143 16.62 11.60 14.93
N ILE A 144 17.11 12.77 14.51
CA ILE A 144 17.27 13.14 13.09
C ILE A 144 18.24 12.16 12.41
N PHE A 145 19.34 11.81 13.09
CA PHE A 145 20.37 10.91 12.55
C PHE A 145 20.16 9.44 12.90
N GLY A 146 19.00 9.07 13.46
CA GLY A 146 18.72 7.68 13.86
C GLY A 146 19.64 7.13 14.95
N ILE A 147 20.23 7.99 15.79
CA ILE A 147 21.16 7.62 16.86
C ILE A 147 20.38 7.24 18.14
N SER A 148 20.78 6.17 18.83
CA SER A 148 20.16 5.76 20.10
C SER A 148 20.78 6.51 21.28
N VAL A 149 19.94 7.00 22.20
CA VAL A 149 20.39 7.66 23.44
C VAL A 149 19.70 7.02 24.64
N ILE A 150 20.49 6.36 25.48
CA ILE A 150 20.04 5.66 26.68
C ILE A 150 20.51 6.43 27.92
N TRP A 151 19.57 6.83 28.76
CA TRP A 151 19.85 7.42 30.05
C TRP A 151 19.90 6.35 31.14
N ASN A 152 20.92 6.39 31.99
CA ASN A 152 21.04 5.51 33.15
C ASN A 152 21.04 6.34 34.44
N ASP A 153 19.90 6.33 35.13
CA ASP A 153 19.69 7.05 36.39
C ASP A 153 20.68 6.63 37.49
N LYS A 154 20.99 5.34 37.60
CA LYS A 154 21.82 4.81 38.69
C LYS A 154 23.26 5.31 38.61
N ASN A 155 23.77 5.47 37.39
CA ASN A 155 25.16 5.84 37.15
C ASN A 155 25.34 7.30 36.71
N ASN A 156 24.23 8.05 36.52
CA ASN A 156 24.23 9.39 35.95
C ASN A 156 24.98 9.44 34.61
N THR A 157 24.67 8.51 33.71
CA THR A 157 25.35 8.39 32.40
C THR A 157 24.39 8.50 31.24
N ILE A 158 24.87 9.11 30.15
CA ILE A 158 24.23 9.18 28.84
C ILE A 158 25.02 8.26 27.91
N ASN A 159 24.41 7.20 27.40
CA ASN A 159 25.03 6.33 26.40
C ASN A 159 24.44 6.65 25.03
N ILE A 160 25.31 7.01 24.09
CA ILE A 160 25.02 7.28 22.69
C ILE A 160 25.54 6.09 21.91
N GLU A 161 24.66 5.41 21.19
CA GLU A 161 25.03 4.22 20.41
C GLU A 161 24.82 4.49 18.93
N THR A 162 25.89 4.25 18.17
CA THR A 162 25.99 4.36 16.72
C THR A 162 26.34 2.98 16.16
N GLY A 163 25.93 2.71 14.92
CA GLY A 163 25.82 1.37 14.36
C GLY A 163 24.38 1.06 13.98
N GLN A 164 24.13 -0.06 13.29
CA GLN A 164 22.78 -0.56 13.02
C GLN A 164 21.96 -0.50 14.31
N ARG A 165 21.04 0.48 14.35
CA ARG A 165 20.08 0.59 15.44
C ARG A 165 19.31 -0.73 15.41
N LYS A 166 19.55 -1.63 16.38
CA LYS A 166 18.41 -2.31 16.97
C LYS A 166 17.60 -1.17 17.57
N ALA A 167 16.66 -0.65 16.78
CA ALA A 167 15.78 0.42 17.22
C ALA A 167 15.25 -0.01 18.58
N ASN A 168 15.53 0.77 19.63
CA ASN A 168 14.80 0.65 20.89
C ASN A 168 13.34 1.02 20.58
N GLU A 169 12.59 0.06 20.04
CA GLU A 169 11.39 -0.57 20.60
C GLU A 169 10.61 0.25 21.62
N ARG A 170 10.32 1.52 21.30
CA ARG A 170 9.01 2.01 21.67
C ARG A 170 8.10 1.77 20.49
N ASN A 171 7.06 1.00 20.73
CA ASN A 171 5.93 0.91 19.83
C ASN A 171 5.35 2.31 19.68
N LEU A 172 5.26 2.75 18.43
CA LEU A 172 4.67 4.02 18.07
C LEU A 172 3.15 3.90 18.17
N THR A 173 2.52 4.97 18.62
CA THR A 173 1.06 5.07 18.57
C THR A 173 0.57 5.19 17.13
N ALA A 174 -0.70 4.87 16.87
CA ALA A 174 -1.32 5.04 15.55
C ALA A 174 -1.08 6.45 14.95
N LYS A 175 -1.19 7.48 15.79
CA LYS A 175 -0.94 8.88 15.39
C LYS A 175 0.51 9.12 14.98
N GLU A 176 1.47 8.52 15.68
CA GLU A 176 2.89 8.65 15.36
C GLU A 176 3.26 7.86 14.10
N ILE A 177 2.70 6.66 13.94
CA ILE A 177 2.81 5.86 12.72
C ILE A 177 2.29 6.66 11.52
N TYR A 178 1.08 7.20 11.63
CA TYR A 178 0.46 8.02 10.61
C TYR A 178 1.35 9.20 10.23
N ASN A 179 1.68 10.07 11.19
CA ASN A 179 2.48 11.26 10.92
C ASN A 179 3.84 10.96 10.30
N ARG A 180 4.44 9.81 10.65
CA ARG A 180 5.75 9.40 10.15
C ARG A 180 5.68 8.81 8.74
N CYS A 181 4.71 7.95 8.49
CA CYS A 181 4.70 7.09 7.30
C CYS A 181 3.84 7.68 6.17
N ASN A 182 2.84 8.49 6.51
CA ASN A 182 1.82 8.92 5.57
C ASN A 182 2.35 9.65 4.34
N SER A 183 3.38 10.48 4.52
CA SER A 183 3.96 11.27 3.42
C SER A 183 4.58 10.41 2.30
N ALA A 184 4.98 9.17 2.60
CA ALA A 184 5.58 8.24 1.64
C ALA A 184 4.56 7.35 0.92
N ILE A 185 3.26 7.51 1.22
CA ILE A 185 2.17 6.69 0.69
C ILE A 185 1.32 7.58 -0.22
N PHE A 186 0.98 7.05 -1.39
CA PHE A 186 0.25 7.76 -2.44
C PHE A 186 -0.98 7.00 -2.90
N TYR A 187 -1.90 7.74 -3.51
CA TYR A 187 -2.96 7.19 -4.35
C TYR A 187 -2.44 7.02 -5.78
N ILE A 188 -2.85 5.97 -6.47
CA ILE A 188 -2.52 5.74 -7.88
C ILE A 188 -3.80 5.57 -8.69
N LYS A 189 -3.82 6.18 -9.87
CA LYS A 189 -4.88 6.02 -10.86
C LYS A 189 -4.27 5.66 -12.20
N THR A 190 -4.84 4.66 -12.86
CA THR A 190 -4.40 4.17 -14.15
C THR A 190 -5.39 4.51 -15.25
N TYR A 191 -4.90 4.55 -16.48
CA TYR A 191 -5.68 4.89 -17.66
C TYR A 191 -5.38 3.92 -18.79
N ASP A 192 -6.41 3.63 -19.58
CA ASP A 192 -6.31 2.80 -20.77
C ASP A 192 -5.67 3.54 -21.96
N ILE A 193 -5.71 2.91 -23.14
CA ILE A 193 -5.13 3.46 -24.38
C ILE A 193 -5.85 4.73 -24.88
N ASP A 194 -7.14 4.87 -24.58
CA ASP A 194 -7.97 6.00 -24.97
C ASP A 194 -7.87 7.15 -23.96
N GLY A 195 -7.26 6.90 -22.81
CA GLY A 195 -7.07 7.86 -21.72
C GLY A 195 -8.21 7.89 -20.72
N ASP A 196 -9.13 6.92 -20.79
CA ASP A 196 -10.20 6.75 -19.82
C ASP A 196 -9.66 6.07 -18.54
N ALA A 197 -10.28 6.40 -17.41
CA ALA A 197 -9.85 5.89 -16.12
C ALA A 197 -10.18 4.40 -15.99
N LEU A 198 -9.15 3.59 -15.76
CA LEU A 198 -9.27 2.13 -15.74
C LEU A 198 -9.39 1.59 -14.31
N SER A 199 -8.36 1.82 -13.50
CA SER A 199 -8.27 1.29 -12.14
C SER A 199 -7.68 2.32 -11.17
N SER A 200 -7.80 2.02 -9.88
CA SER A 200 -7.15 2.83 -8.86
C SER A 200 -6.79 2.05 -7.61
N GLY A 201 -5.78 2.54 -6.91
CA GLY A 201 -5.25 1.90 -5.72
C GLY A 201 -4.36 2.82 -4.92
N SER A 202 -3.43 2.20 -4.22
CA SER A 202 -2.43 2.84 -3.36
C SER A 202 -1.05 2.35 -3.73
N GLY A 203 -0.04 3.04 -3.22
CA GLY A 203 1.34 2.61 -3.27
C GLY A 203 2.19 3.36 -2.27
N PHE A 204 3.45 2.99 -2.15
CA PHE A 204 4.39 3.68 -1.28
C PHE A 204 5.81 3.67 -1.82
N PHE A 205 6.57 4.71 -1.51
CA PHE A 205 7.98 4.81 -1.91
C PHE A 205 8.89 3.97 -1.02
N ILE A 206 9.85 3.31 -1.66
CA ILE A 206 10.93 2.54 -1.00
C ILE A 206 12.29 3.22 -1.16
N ASP A 207 12.41 4.24 -2.00
CA ASP A 207 13.57 5.11 -2.05
C ASP A 207 13.22 6.57 -2.40
N LYS A 208 14.21 7.45 -2.28
CA LYS A 208 14.08 8.87 -2.60
C LYS A 208 14.11 9.19 -4.11
N ASN A 209 14.46 8.22 -4.96
CA ASN A 209 14.67 8.41 -6.40
C ASN A 209 13.42 8.00 -7.21
N GLY A 210 12.32 7.68 -6.54
CA GLY A 210 11.04 7.39 -7.17
C GLY A 210 10.75 5.92 -7.35
N LYS A 211 11.51 5.00 -6.72
CA LYS A 211 11.10 3.59 -6.65
C LYS A 211 9.95 3.45 -5.68
N ALA A 212 8.84 2.90 -6.18
CA ALA A 212 7.63 2.72 -5.40
C ALA A 212 7.02 1.35 -5.60
N VAL A 213 6.25 0.88 -4.62
CA VAL A 213 5.59 -0.43 -4.62
C VAL A 213 4.09 -0.23 -4.76
N THR A 214 3.44 -1.10 -5.53
CA THR A 214 1.99 -1.25 -5.61
C THR A 214 1.63 -2.71 -5.95
N ASN A 215 0.35 -3.03 -6.09
CA ASN A 215 -0.09 -4.32 -6.60
C ASN A 215 -0.07 -4.38 -8.13
N PHE A 216 0.13 -5.57 -8.68
CA PHE A 216 0.14 -5.74 -10.13
C PHE A 216 -1.26 -5.53 -10.72
N HIS A 217 -2.33 -6.02 -10.07
CA HIS A 217 -3.70 -5.84 -10.57
C HIS A 217 -4.15 -4.38 -10.67
N VAL A 218 -3.49 -3.44 -9.98
CA VAL A 218 -3.75 -2.01 -10.11
C VAL A 218 -3.28 -1.48 -11.48
N LEU A 219 -2.30 -2.15 -12.10
CA LEU A 219 -1.66 -1.78 -13.36
C LEU A 219 -2.12 -2.64 -14.53
N GLU A 220 -2.96 -3.65 -14.30
CA GLU A 220 -3.50 -4.50 -15.37
C GLU A 220 -4.15 -3.61 -16.45
N ASN A 221 -3.77 -3.87 -17.70
CA ASN A 221 -4.22 -3.18 -18.90
C ASN A 221 -4.04 -1.65 -18.93
N ALA A 222 -3.31 -1.09 -17.96
CA ALA A 222 -2.96 0.31 -17.92
C ALA A 222 -1.97 0.65 -19.03
N TYR A 223 -2.21 1.74 -19.75
CA TYR A 223 -1.27 2.36 -20.69
C TYR A 223 -0.53 3.54 -20.07
N THR A 224 -1.12 4.17 -19.06
CA THR A 224 -0.47 5.21 -18.25
C THR A 224 -0.93 5.15 -16.80
N ALA A 225 -0.13 5.74 -15.90
CA ALA A 225 -0.52 5.90 -14.51
C ALA A 225 -0.04 7.24 -13.94
N VAL A 226 -0.85 7.80 -13.05
CA VAL A 226 -0.58 9.02 -12.28
C VAL A 226 -0.71 8.69 -10.81
N ILE A 227 0.27 9.12 -10.02
CA ILE A 227 0.20 9.07 -8.56
C ILE A 227 -0.18 10.43 -8.00
N THR A 228 -0.90 10.45 -6.88
CA THR A 228 -1.26 11.65 -6.13
C THR A 228 -0.74 11.49 -4.70
N MET A 229 0.12 12.42 -4.27
CA MET A 229 0.67 12.48 -2.92
C MET A 229 -0.33 13.04 -1.91
N ALA A 230 -0.05 12.87 -0.62
CA ALA A 230 -0.88 13.38 0.47
C ALA A 230 -1.06 14.92 0.48
N ASP A 231 -0.16 15.66 -0.18
CA ASP A 231 -0.25 17.11 -0.37
C ASP A 231 -1.02 17.51 -1.64
N GLY A 232 -1.53 16.52 -2.39
CA GLY A 232 -2.26 16.70 -3.64
C GLY A 232 -1.37 16.86 -4.88
N ILE A 233 -0.04 16.79 -4.75
CA ILE A 233 0.85 16.89 -5.91
C ILE A 233 0.80 15.57 -6.70
N GLU A 234 0.66 15.71 -8.02
CA GLU A 234 0.62 14.59 -8.94
C GLU A 234 1.96 14.36 -9.64
N TYR A 235 2.29 13.10 -9.87
CA TYR A 235 3.48 12.67 -10.59
C TYR A 235 3.13 11.56 -11.58
N ASN A 236 3.71 11.63 -12.78
CA ASN A 236 3.59 10.56 -13.77
C ASN A 236 4.45 9.36 -13.38
N VAL A 237 3.97 8.16 -13.70
CA VAL A 237 4.76 6.93 -13.60
C VAL A 237 5.49 6.70 -14.92
N LYS A 238 6.81 6.58 -14.89
CA LYS A 238 7.66 6.35 -16.08
C LYS A 238 7.51 4.94 -16.64
N GLY A 239 7.20 3.98 -15.78
CA GLY A 239 7.09 2.57 -16.11
C GLY A 239 7.28 1.70 -14.87
N VAL A 240 7.49 0.42 -15.11
CA VAL A 240 7.62 -0.60 -14.07
C VAL A 240 9.02 -1.19 -14.13
N LEU A 241 9.73 -1.17 -13.00
CA LEU A 241 11.09 -1.68 -12.88
C LEU A 241 11.14 -3.20 -12.75
N GLY A 242 10.15 -3.77 -12.06
CA GLY A 242 10.04 -5.20 -11.80
C GLY A 242 8.65 -5.53 -11.30
N TYR A 243 8.17 -6.73 -11.59
CA TYR A 243 6.82 -7.14 -11.23
C TYR A 243 6.71 -8.66 -11.14
N ASP A 244 5.69 -9.13 -10.43
CA ASP A 244 5.27 -10.53 -10.39
C ASP A 244 3.75 -10.55 -10.55
N MET A 245 3.29 -10.99 -11.72
CA MET A 245 1.86 -11.07 -12.02
C MET A 245 1.15 -12.08 -11.12
N GLN A 246 1.80 -13.20 -10.80
CA GLN A 246 1.19 -14.24 -9.96
C GLN A 246 1.23 -13.82 -8.49
N GLY A 247 2.32 -13.21 -8.05
CA GLY A 247 2.48 -12.68 -6.69
C GLY A 247 1.77 -11.34 -6.43
N ASP A 248 1.10 -10.78 -7.43
CA ASP A 248 0.37 -9.50 -7.36
C ASP A 248 1.22 -8.31 -6.86
N LEU A 249 2.45 -8.18 -7.34
CA LEU A 249 3.36 -7.10 -6.95
C LEU A 249 3.97 -6.38 -8.16
N ALA A 250 4.15 -5.07 -8.02
CA ALA A 250 4.89 -4.26 -8.99
C ALA A 250 5.74 -3.19 -8.29
N ILE A 251 6.93 -2.95 -8.83
CA ILE A 251 7.82 -1.85 -8.46
C ILE A 251 7.78 -0.83 -9.60
N LEU A 252 7.25 0.35 -9.32
CA LEU A 252 7.15 1.47 -10.23
C LEU A 252 8.42 2.32 -10.21
N GLN A 253 8.70 2.99 -11.33
CA GLN A 253 9.56 4.17 -11.37
C GLN A 253 8.70 5.41 -11.58
N VAL A 254 8.59 6.25 -10.56
CA VAL A 254 7.86 7.53 -10.62
C VAL A 254 8.78 8.64 -11.13
N ASP A 255 8.24 9.61 -11.87
CA ASP A 255 8.99 10.79 -12.29
C ASP A 255 9.15 11.79 -11.14
N GLY A 256 10.39 12.09 -10.76
CA GLY A 256 10.72 13.01 -9.68
C GLY A 256 11.91 12.53 -8.86
N ASN A 257 12.18 13.23 -7.75
CA ASN A 257 13.22 12.87 -6.79
C ASN A 257 12.91 13.48 -5.42
N ASN A 258 13.71 13.13 -4.42
CA ASN A 258 13.56 13.55 -3.02
C ASN A 258 12.22 13.13 -2.40
N PHE A 259 11.67 12.01 -2.85
CA PHE A 259 10.46 11.45 -2.27
C PHE A 259 10.71 10.99 -0.83
N PRO A 260 9.77 11.23 0.10
CA PRO A 260 9.74 10.51 1.37
C PRO A 260 9.52 9.02 1.08
N PHE A 261 10.18 8.14 1.84
CA PHE A 261 10.11 6.70 1.63
C PHE A 261 10.01 5.93 2.94
N LEU A 262 9.47 4.72 2.87
CA LEU A 262 9.31 3.83 4.02
C LEU A 262 10.48 2.85 4.12
N SER A 263 10.84 2.50 5.35
CA SER A 263 11.78 1.42 5.61
C SER A 263 11.03 0.08 5.67
N ALA A 264 11.57 -0.95 5.01
CA ALA A 264 11.06 -2.29 5.19
C ALA A 264 11.44 -2.87 6.56
N GLY A 265 10.56 -3.70 7.10
CA GLY A 265 10.84 -4.65 8.16
C GLY A 265 11.28 -5.98 7.57
N ASP A 266 11.10 -7.04 8.35
CA ASP A 266 11.31 -8.42 7.90
C ASP A 266 10.00 -9.17 8.08
N SER A 267 9.38 -9.60 6.98
CA SER A 267 8.11 -10.34 7.06
C SER A 267 8.27 -11.77 7.57
N ASP A 268 9.47 -12.34 7.55
CA ASP A 268 9.71 -13.71 8.04
C ASP A 268 9.70 -13.77 9.58
N GLU A 269 9.92 -12.63 10.23
CA GLU A 269 9.89 -12.47 11.69
C GLU A 269 8.50 -12.10 12.23
N VAL A 270 7.50 -11.90 11.35
CA VAL A 270 6.15 -11.53 11.74
C VAL A 270 5.43 -12.72 12.39
N THR A 271 4.75 -12.47 13.50
CA THR A 271 3.99 -13.47 14.25
C THR A 271 2.52 -13.08 14.43
N SER A 272 1.65 -14.09 14.53
CA SER A 272 0.23 -13.85 14.83
C SER A 272 0.05 -13.14 16.18
N GLY A 273 -0.86 -12.18 16.22
CA GLY A 273 -1.15 -11.35 17.39
C GLY A 273 -0.39 -10.02 17.41
N GLU A 274 0.59 -9.81 16.52
CA GLU A 274 1.28 -8.53 16.40
C GLU A 274 0.32 -7.42 15.98
N LYS A 275 0.47 -6.24 16.60
CA LYS A 275 -0.30 -5.06 16.26
C LYS A 275 0.22 -4.42 14.98
N ILE A 276 -0.70 -4.07 14.10
CA ILE A 276 -0.38 -3.55 12.77
C ILE A 276 -1.24 -2.32 12.45
N TYR A 277 -0.77 -1.59 11.44
CA TYR A 277 -1.44 -0.41 10.88
C TYR A 277 -1.44 -0.52 9.37
N ALA A 278 -2.60 -0.46 8.73
CA ALA A 278 -2.70 -0.32 7.28
C ALA A 278 -2.90 1.16 6.93
N ILE A 279 -2.16 1.65 5.94
CA ILE A 279 -2.36 2.99 5.39
C ILE A 279 -2.46 2.90 3.87
N GLY A 280 -3.54 3.46 3.33
CA GLY A 280 -3.83 3.50 1.89
C GLY A 280 -4.87 4.56 1.57
N SER A 281 -5.49 4.46 0.40
CA SER A 281 -6.41 5.45 -0.15
C SER A 281 -7.76 4.81 -0.56
N PRO A 282 -8.52 4.24 0.40
CA PRO A 282 -9.79 3.58 0.11
C PRO A 282 -10.77 4.53 -0.57
N LEU A 283 -11.37 4.10 -1.69
CA LEU A 283 -12.33 4.89 -2.48
C LEU A 283 -11.80 6.28 -2.90
N GLY A 284 -10.48 6.43 -3.06
CA GLY A 284 -9.84 7.72 -3.36
C GLY A 284 -9.80 8.71 -2.18
N LEU A 285 -10.24 8.29 -0.98
CA LEU A 285 -10.03 9.03 0.26
C LEU A 285 -8.58 8.83 0.71
N SER A 286 -7.73 9.69 0.16
CA SER A 286 -6.28 9.66 0.34
C SER A 286 -5.91 9.47 1.81
N ASN A 287 -4.98 8.54 2.06
CA ASN A 287 -4.24 8.47 3.31
C ASN A 287 -5.12 8.15 4.54
N THR A 288 -5.99 7.15 4.42
CA THR A 288 -6.75 6.55 5.53
C THR A 288 -5.88 5.56 6.30
N ILE A 289 -5.94 5.62 7.62
CA ILE A 289 -5.27 4.67 8.53
C ILE A 289 -6.29 3.77 9.23
N SER A 290 -6.02 2.47 9.25
CA SER A 290 -6.75 1.49 10.06
C SER A 290 -5.79 0.71 10.97
N GLU A 291 -6.27 0.30 12.14
CA GLU A 291 -5.52 -0.47 13.14
C GLU A 291 -6.08 -1.89 13.19
N GLY A 292 -5.19 -2.87 13.43
CA GLY A 292 -5.58 -4.26 13.60
C GLY A 292 -4.45 -5.12 14.15
N ILE A 293 -4.57 -6.43 13.98
CA ILE A 293 -3.54 -7.41 14.30
C ILE A 293 -3.26 -8.34 13.13
N VAL A 294 -2.11 -9.01 13.16
CA VAL A 294 -1.85 -10.20 12.34
C VAL A 294 -2.71 -11.35 12.88
N SER A 295 -3.65 -11.84 12.07
CA SER A 295 -4.51 -12.98 12.42
C SER A 295 -3.86 -14.32 12.09
N GLY A 296 -3.08 -14.36 11.02
CA GLY A 296 -2.45 -15.58 10.54
C GLY A 296 -1.30 -15.27 9.61
N ILE A 297 -0.24 -16.06 9.72
CA ILE A 297 0.92 -16.02 8.83
C ILE A 297 0.81 -17.19 7.83
N ASN A 298 1.46 -17.06 6.67
CA ASN A 298 1.57 -18.11 5.66
C ASN A 298 0.21 -18.66 5.19
N ARG A 299 -0.78 -17.79 5.00
CA ARG A 299 -2.02 -18.18 4.31
C ARG A 299 -1.74 -18.27 2.83
N THR A 300 -1.87 -19.46 2.25
CA THR A 300 -1.73 -19.63 0.80
C THR A 300 -3.09 -19.51 0.14
N ILE A 301 -3.27 -18.51 -0.71
CA ILE A 301 -4.46 -18.34 -1.57
C ILE A 301 -3.95 -18.37 -3.00
N LYS A 302 -4.47 -19.29 -3.83
CA LYS A 302 -4.02 -19.49 -5.23
C LYS A 302 -2.47 -19.59 -5.36
N ASN A 303 -1.82 -20.32 -4.46
CA ASN A 303 -0.35 -20.48 -4.37
C ASN A 303 0.45 -19.21 -3.97
N ILE A 304 -0.22 -18.12 -3.59
CA ILE A 304 0.44 -16.89 -3.15
C ILE A 304 0.44 -16.85 -1.61
N PRO A 305 1.58 -16.60 -0.95
CA PRO A 305 1.65 -16.45 0.49
C PRO A 305 1.13 -15.07 0.93
N TYR A 306 0.23 -15.06 1.91
CA TYR A 306 -0.35 -13.86 2.49
C TYR A 306 -0.18 -13.81 4.02
N ILE A 307 -0.10 -12.58 4.53
CA ILE A 307 -0.34 -12.21 5.91
C ILE A 307 -1.82 -11.88 6.05
N GLN A 308 -2.54 -12.64 6.86
CA GLN A 308 -3.94 -12.35 7.18
C GLN A 308 -4.00 -11.31 8.30
N ILE A 309 -4.80 -10.26 8.13
CA ILE A 309 -4.90 -9.13 9.05
C ILE A 309 -6.36 -8.84 9.42
N THR A 310 -6.56 -8.18 10.56
CA THR A 310 -7.89 -7.65 10.94
C THR A 310 -8.06 -6.16 10.63
N ALA A 311 -7.00 -5.46 10.24
CA ALA A 311 -7.11 -4.04 9.90
C ALA A 311 -8.04 -3.88 8.71
N ALA A 312 -9.02 -2.97 8.84
CA ALA A 312 -9.98 -2.70 7.78
C ALA A 312 -9.25 -2.18 6.54
N ILE A 313 -9.46 -2.84 5.42
CA ILE A 313 -9.11 -2.38 4.08
C ILE A 313 -10.39 -2.41 3.26
N SER A 314 -10.37 -1.75 2.11
CA SER A 314 -11.44 -1.79 1.12
C SER A 314 -10.87 -1.49 -0.25
N HIS A 315 -11.70 -1.55 -1.29
CA HIS A 315 -11.33 -1.10 -2.63
C HIS A 315 -10.63 0.28 -2.61
N GLY A 316 -9.50 0.38 -3.32
CA GLY A 316 -8.57 1.52 -3.28
C GLY A 316 -7.42 1.41 -2.26
N SER A 317 -7.48 0.47 -1.30
CA SER A 317 -6.37 0.17 -0.38
C SER A 317 -5.30 -0.75 -0.98
N SER A 318 -5.59 -1.43 -2.10
CA SER A 318 -4.64 -2.29 -2.83
C SER A 318 -3.35 -1.55 -3.13
N GLY A 319 -2.20 -2.13 -2.79
CA GLY A 319 -0.87 -1.56 -2.93
C GLY A 319 -0.43 -0.70 -1.75
N GLY A 320 -1.31 -0.47 -0.78
CA GLY A 320 -1.02 0.28 0.45
C GLY A 320 -0.01 -0.42 1.38
N ALA A 321 0.45 0.32 2.39
CA ALA A 321 1.47 -0.18 3.32
C ALA A 321 0.85 -0.82 4.57
N LEU A 322 1.24 -2.06 4.86
CA LEU A 322 1.01 -2.70 6.17
C LEU A 322 2.24 -2.49 7.06
N LEU A 323 2.07 -1.77 8.17
CA LEU A 323 3.14 -1.30 9.04
C LEU A 323 3.09 -2.00 10.40
N ASN A 324 4.25 -2.36 10.93
CA ASN A 324 4.39 -2.78 12.34
C ASN A 324 4.41 -1.57 13.29
N GLU A 325 4.42 -1.83 14.60
CA GLU A 325 4.49 -0.77 15.63
C GLU A 325 5.77 0.07 15.61
N LYS A 326 6.77 -0.29 14.79
CA LYS A 326 8.01 0.49 14.60
C LYS A 326 7.92 1.45 13.40
N GLY A 327 6.83 1.39 12.63
CA GLY A 327 6.63 2.13 11.38
C GLY A 327 7.44 1.56 10.22
N GLN A 328 7.73 0.26 10.26
CA GLN A 328 8.38 -0.46 9.16
C GLN A 328 7.32 -1.22 8.38
N VAL A 329 7.47 -1.26 7.05
CA VAL A 329 6.55 -2.01 6.18
C VAL A 329 6.83 -3.50 6.33
N ILE A 330 5.81 -4.27 6.69
CA ILE A 330 5.87 -5.74 6.79
C ILE A 330 5.02 -6.42 5.71
N GLY A 331 4.19 -5.68 4.97
CA GLY A 331 3.48 -6.19 3.81
C GLY A 331 2.82 -5.11 2.95
N VAL A 332 2.27 -5.55 1.83
CA VAL A 332 1.53 -4.74 0.85
C VAL A 332 0.06 -5.16 0.88
N THR A 333 -0.86 -4.28 1.25
CA THR A 333 -2.29 -4.62 1.32
C THR A 333 -2.83 -4.95 -0.06
N SER A 334 -3.54 -6.06 -0.23
CA SER A 334 -3.95 -6.57 -1.57
C SER A 334 -5.42 -6.99 -1.61
N ALA A 335 -5.77 -8.10 -0.96
CA ALA A 335 -7.09 -8.72 -1.13
C ALA A 335 -7.96 -8.70 0.13
N GLU A 336 -9.28 -8.74 -0.05
CA GLU A 336 -10.27 -9.03 0.98
C GLU A 336 -11.16 -10.20 0.53
N ILE A 337 -11.63 -11.03 1.48
CA ILE A 337 -12.70 -12.01 1.22
C ILE A 337 -14.01 -11.38 1.68
N ALA A 338 -14.78 -10.83 0.75
CA ALA A 338 -15.99 -10.05 1.02
C ALA A 338 -17.09 -10.81 1.79
N THR A 339 -17.13 -12.14 1.68
CA THR A 339 -18.10 -12.99 2.39
C THR A 339 -17.74 -13.25 3.85
N GLY A 340 -16.52 -12.90 4.29
CA GLY A 340 -16.06 -13.07 5.66
C GLY A 340 -15.70 -11.75 6.34
N GLN A 341 -16.13 -11.57 7.59
CA GLN A 341 -15.77 -10.37 8.35
C GLN A 341 -14.29 -10.41 8.79
N ASN A 342 -13.55 -9.33 8.53
CA ASN A 342 -12.14 -9.17 8.90
C ASN A 342 -11.21 -10.24 8.28
N LEU A 343 -11.51 -10.69 7.06
CA LEU A 343 -10.63 -11.54 6.26
C LEU A 343 -9.90 -10.68 5.22
N ASN A 344 -8.87 -9.98 5.68
CA ASN A 344 -8.07 -9.07 4.88
C ASN A 344 -6.65 -9.63 4.73
N PHE A 345 -6.00 -9.34 3.62
CA PHE A 345 -4.72 -9.95 3.26
C PHE A 345 -3.71 -8.94 2.76
N ALA A 346 -2.46 -9.16 3.14
CA ALA A 346 -1.32 -8.42 2.65
C ALA A 346 -0.21 -9.37 2.17
N ILE A 347 0.46 -9.01 1.08
CA ILE A 347 1.59 -9.75 0.53
C ILE A 347 2.83 -9.44 1.38
N PRO A 348 3.61 -10.43 1.84
CA PRO A 348 4.82 -10.22 2.64
C PRO A 348 5.82 -9.27 1.99
N ILE A 349 6.38 -8.31 2.76
CA ILE A 349 7.30 -7.31 2.20
C ILE A 349 8.57 -7.93 1.59
N ASN A 350 9.02 -9.09 2.09
CA ASN A 350 10.21 -9.76 1.56
C ASN A 350 10.04 -10.15 0.09
N ALA A 351 8.81 -10.41 -0.38
CA ALA A 351 8.52 -10.72 -1.79
C ALA A 351 8.80 -9.54 -2.74
N VAL A 352 8.73 -8.29 -2.26
CA VAL A 352 9.09 -7.12 -3.07
C VAL A 352 10.58 -7.16 -3.42
N PHE A 353 11.43 -7.60 -2.49
CA PHE A 353 12.88 -7.60 -2.68
C PHE A 353 13.40 -8.78 -3.49
N THR A 354 12.54 -9.72 -3.90
CA THR A 354 12.90 -10.80 -4.82
C THR A 354 12.71 -10.42 -6.29
N LEU A 355 12.06 -9.27 -6.57
CA LEU A 355 11.82 -8.81 -7.93
C LEU A 355 13.10 -8.28 -8.59
N ASP A 356 13.33 -8.66 -9.86
CA ASP A 356 14.40 -8.06 -10.67
C ASP A 356 14.00 -6.63 -11.07
N THR A 357 14.88 -5.67 -10.79
CA THR A 357 14.65 -4.23 -11.07
C THR A 357 15.68 -3.64 -12.03
N ASN A 358 16.36 -4.48 -12.80
CA ASN A 358 17.37 -4.05 -13.79
C ASN A 358 16.78 -3.55 -15.11
N SER A 359 15.49 -3.81 -15.35
CA SER A 359 14.76 -3.38 -16.53
C SER A 359 13.82 -2.23 -16.20
N LEU A 360 13.34 -1.52 -17.23
CA LEU A 360 12.22 -0.58 -17.11
C LEU A 360 11.25 -0.90 -18.24
N TYR A 361 10.13 -1.52 -17.88
CA TYR A 361 9.04 -1.85 -18.78
C TYR A 361 8.13 -0.65 -18.92
N THR A 362 7.77 -0.32 -20.15
CA THR A 362 6.66 0.57 -20.43
C THR A 362 5.34 -0.13 -20.14
N PHE A 363 4.29 0.65 -19.90
CA PHE A 363 2.95 0.14 -19.70
C PHE A 363 2.43 -0.66 -20.92
N ALA A 364 2.75 -0.21 -22.14
CA ALA A 364 2.39 -0.95 -23.36
C ALA A 364 3.07 -2.32 -23.46
N GLU A 365 4.35 -2.43 -23.09
CA GLU A 365 5.06 -3.71 -23.04
C GLU A 365 4.45 -4.64 -21.98
N LEU A 366 4.02 -4.11 -20.83
CA LEU A 366 3.32 -4.89 -19.81
C LEU A 366 1.97 -5.41 -20.30
N VAL A 367 1.18 -4.56 -20.97
CA VAL A 367 -0.09 -4.98 -21.57
C VAL A 367 0.16 -6.11 -22.57
N GLU A 368 1.13 -5.96 -23.48
CA GLU A 368 1.47 -6.98 -24.46
C GLU A 368 1.87 -8.32 -23.80
N GLU A 369 2.75 -8.28 -22.80
CA GLU A 369 3.21 -9.47 -22.09
C GLU A 369 2.07 -10.14 -21.30
N TYR A 370 1.22 -9.34 -20.65
CA TYR A 370 0.04 -9.81 -19.94
C TYR A 370 -0.99 -10.44 -20.89
N THR A 371 -1.32 -9.79 -22.00
CA THR A 371 -2.22 -10.31 -23.04
C THR A 371 -1.68 -11.61 -23.63
N ILE A 372 -0.37 -11.71 -23.92
CA ILE A 372 0.25 -12.95 -24.41
C ILE A 372 0.16 -14.06 -23.36
N LYS A 373 0.37 -13.75 -22.08
CA LYS A 373 0.26 -14.73 -21.01
C LYS A 373 -1.17 -15.22 -20.82
N GLN A 374 -2.14 -14.31 -20.77
CA GLN A 374 -3.58 -14.59 -20.76
C GLN A 374 -3.96 -15.47 -21.97
N TYR A 375 -3.55 -15.09 -23.18
CA TYR A 375 -3.77 -15.89 -24.39
C TYR A 375 -3.17 -17.29 -24.29
N ASN A 376 -1.94 -17.42 -23.80
CA ASN A 376 -1.29 -18.72 -23.62
C ASN A 376 -1.95 -19.57 -22.52
N GLU A 377 -2.48 -18.95 -21.47
CA GLU A 377 -3.26 -19.63 -20.42
C GLU A 377 -4.62 -20.09 -20.95
N ARG A 378 -5.29 -19.27 -21.76
CA ARG A 378 -6.53 -19.61 -22.50
C ARG A 378 -6.32 -20.66 -23.58
N SER A 379 -5.13 -20.69 -24.20
CA SER A 379 -4.75 -21.65 -25.24
C SER A 379 -4.25 -22.99 -24.67
N LYS A 380 -4.19 -23.15 -23.34
CA LYS A 380 -4.01 -24.49 -22.74
C LYS A 380 -5.31 -25.27 -22.93
N PRO A 381 -5.30 -26.45 -23.55
CA PRO A 381 -6.47 -27.33 -23.47
C PRO A 381 -6.74 -27.62 -22.00
N LEU A 382 -7.91 -27.24 -21.50
CA LEU A 382 -8.34 -27.48 -20.13
C LEU A 382 -8.47 -29.01 -19.94
N GLU A 383 -7.55 -29.63 -19.20
CA GLU A 383 -7.36 -31.09 -19.18
C GLU A 383 -8.44 -31.88 -18.41
N LYS A 384 -9.42 -31.25 -17.75
CA LYS A 384 -10.46 -31.96 -16.99
C LYS A 384 -11.76 -32.05 -17.80
N ILE A 385 -11.87 -33.13 -18.57
CA ILE A 385 -13.14 -33.55 -19.19
C ILE A 385 -13.98 -34.25 -18.13
N VAL A 386 -15.15 -33.70 -17.86
CA VAL A 386 -16.20 -34.28 -17.03
C VAL A 386 -17.26 -34.84 -17.97
N LEU A 387 -17.76 -36.04 -17.66
CA LEU A 387 -18.85 -36.64 -18.43
C LEU A 387 -20.18 -36.10 -17.89
N GLU A 388 -21.12 -35.91 -18.80
CA GLU A 388 -22.52 -35.70 -18.45
C GLU A 388 -23.04 -36.78 -17.49
N GLU A 389 -23.83 -36.35 -16.49
CA GLU A 389 -24.49 -37.21 -15.52
C GLU A 389 -26.02 -37.13 -15.68
N GLU A 390 -26.63 -38.30 -15.86
CA GLU A 390 -28.07 -38.46 -16.07
C GLU A 390 -28.78 -39.03 -14.83
N PRO A 391 -30.03 -38.63 -14.53
CA PRO A 391 -30.88 -37.73 -15.31
C PRO A 391 -30.57 -36.24 -15.06
N ASN A 392 -30.49 -35.42 -16.11
CA ASN A 392 -30.39 -33.96 -16.02
C ASN A 392 -31.47 -33.20 -16.83
N ASP A 393 -32.52 -33.89 -17.30
CA ASP A 393 -33.65 -33.35 -18.08
C ASP A 393 -34.46 -32.20 -17.45
N LEU A 394 -34.37 -32.05 -16.12
CA LEU A 394 -35.13 -31.06 -15.36
C LEU A 394 -34.18 -30.15 -14.61
N LEU A 395 -34.56 -28.88 -14.51
CA LEU A 395 -33.80 -27.84 -13.80
C LEU A 395 -33.38 -28.26 -12.37
N GLU A 396 -34.25 -28.97 -11.64
CA GLU A 396 -33.95 -29.46 -10.27
C GLU A 396 -32.88 -30.55 -10.21
N PHE A 397 -32.55 -31.16 -11.35
CA PHE A 397 -31.50 -32.16 -11.53
C PHE A 397 -30.29 -31.63 -12.31
N SER A 398 -30.16 -30.31 -12.43
CA SER A 398 -29.01 -29.69 -13.12
C SER A 398 -27.69 -30.23 -12.58
N GLN A 399 -26.81 -30.68 -13.47
CA GLN A 399 -25.47 -31.11 -13.11
C GLN A 399 -24.64 -29.88 -12.71
N ILE A 400 -24.09 -29.90 -11.49
CA ILE A 400 -23.23 -28.80 -11.01
C ILE A 400 -21.85 -28.96 -11.64
N ILE A 401 -21.39 -27.89 -12.28
CA ILE A 401 -20.11 -27.85 -13.00
C ILE A 401 -19.17 -26.80 -12.37
N GLU A 402 -17.87 -27.09 -12.35
CA GLU A 402 -16.84 -26.27 -11.71
C GLU A 402 -15.97 -25.51 -12.73
N SER A 403 -15.47 -24.34 -12.32
CA SER A 403 -14.75 -23.44 -13.25
C SER A 403 -13.51 -24.14 -13.81
N GLY A 404 -13.42 -24.19 -15.13
CA GLY A 404 -12.34 -24.88 -15.85
C GLY A 404 -12.64 -26.32 -16.23
N ASP A 405 -13.80 -26.87 -15.86
CA ASP A 405 -14.28 -28.14 -16.40
C ASP A 405 -14.74 -27.98 -17.86
N SER A 406 -14.51 -29.00 -18.67
CA SER A 406 -15.14 -29.17 -19.98
C SER A 406 -16.09 -30.35 -19.91
N ILE A 407 -17.31 -30.21 -20.40
CA ILE A 407 -18.33 -31.25 -20.31
C ILE A 407 -18.50 -31.91 -21.67
N MET A 408 -18.34 -33.23 -21.69
CA MET A 408 -18.71 -34.06 -22.83
C MET A 408 -20.05 -34.72 -22.55
N GLY A 409 -21.07 -34.33 -23.30
CA GLY A 409 -22.44 -34.85 -23.22
C GLY A 409 -22.97 -35.32 -24.56
N GLU A 410 -24.16 -35.92 -24.58
CA GLU A 410 -24.83 -36.41 -25.77
C GLU A 410 -26.32 -36.05 -25.70
N ILE A 411 -26.82 -35.24 -26.65
CA ILE A 411 -28.26 -35.15 -26.90
C ILE A 411 -28.67 -36.47 -27.56
N SER A 412 -29.25 -37.36 -26.76
CA SER A 412 -29.52 -38.76 -27.08
C SER A 412 -30.91 -39.00 -27.68
N SER A 413 -31.80 -38.00 -27.59
CA SER A 413 -33.15 -38.03 -28.13
C SER A 413 -33.68 -36.64 -28.53
N PRO A 414 -34.73 -36.53 -29.37
CA PRO A 414 -35.36 -35.23 -29.68
C PRO A 414 -35.98 -34.49 -28.49
N THR A 415 -36.09 -35.15 -27.34
CA THR A 415 -36.69 -34.61 -26.11
C THR A 415 -35.68 -34.45 -24.97
N ASP A 416 -34.41 -34.80 -25.19
CA ASP A 416 -33.35 -34.58 -24.21
C ASP A 416 -33.19 -33.12 -23.92
N LEU A 417 -33.01 -32.82 -22.63
CA LEU A 417 -32.70 -31.49 -22.15
C LEU A 417 -31.56 -31.55 -21.15
N ASP A 418 -30.38 -31.12 -21.52
CA ASP A 418 -29.25 -31.24 -20.62
C ASP A 418 -29.15 -29.96 -19.79
N ASN A 419 -29.44 -30.08 -18.49
CA ASN A 419 -29.40 -28.95 -17.57
C ASN A 419 -28.09 -28.95 -16.77
N TYR A 420 -27.43 -27.80 -16.76
CA TYR A 420 -26.18 -27.54 -16.04
C TYR A 420 -26.33 -26.36 -15.09
N ALA A 421 -25.58 -26.35 -13.99
CA ALA A 421 -25.57 -25.24 -13.03
C ALA A 421 -24.15 -24.81 -12.68
N VAL A 422 -23.90 -23.50 -12.72
CA VAL A 422 -22.64 -22.88 -12.32
C VAL A 422 -22.87 -21.99 -11.11
N PHE A 423 -22.00 -22.10 -10.11
CA PHE A 423 -21.98 -21.17 -8.99
C PHE A 423 -21.03 -19.99 -9.27
N CYS A 424 -21.58 -18.78 -9.34
CA CYS A 424 -20.84 -17.53 -9.45
C CYS A 424 -20.63 -16.94 -8.04
N GLY A 425 -19.39 -17.02 -7.52
CA GLY A 425 -19.08 -16.60 -6.14
C GLY A 425 -18.95 -15.08 -5.93
N SER A 426 -18.97 -14.30 -7.01
CA SER A 426 -18.89 -12.84 -7.03
C SER A 426 -19.75 -12.32 -8.19
N SER A 427 -19.90 -11.00 -8.32
CA SER A 427 -20.35 -10.43 -9.58
C SER A 427 -19.31 -10.70 -10.68
N GLY A 428 -19.72 -10.77 -11.94
CA GLY A 428 -18.81 -11.05 -13.05
C GLY A 428 -19.48 -11.40 -14.36
N VAL A 429 -18.70 -11.85 -15.33
CA VAL A 429 -19.14 -12.19 -16.67
C VAL A 429 -19.03 -13.69 -16.85
N LEU A 430 -20.03 -14.29 -17.48
CA LEU A 430 -20.00 -15.71 -17.80
C LEU A 430 -20.02 -15.89 -19.32
N GLU A 431 -19.04 -16.62 -19.82
CA GLU A 431 -18.93 -17.04 -21.21
C GLU A 431 -19.14 -18.54 -21.30
N ILE A 432 -19.90 -18.97 -22.30
CA ILE A 432 -20.13 -20.38 -22.60
C ILE A 432 -19.92 -20.61 -24.08
N TYR A 433 -19.19 -21.69 -24.38
CA TYR A 433 -18.93 -22.17 -25.72
C TYR A 433 -19.37 -23.63 -25.79
N CYS A 434 -20.30 -23.95 -26.68
CA CYS A 434 -20.69 -25.32 -26.97
C CYS A 434 -20.46 -25.62 -28.45
N TYR A 435 -19.84 -26.76 -28.77
CA TYR A 435 -19.69 -27.18 -30.16
C TYR A 435 -19.91 -28.68 -30.33
N SER A 436 -20.24 -29.06 -31.55
CA SER A 436 -20.31 -30.44 -32.01
C SER A 436 -19.85 -30.52 -33.47
N ASP A 437 -19.35 -31.69 -33.86
CA ASP A 437 -19.10 -32.02 -35.27
C ASP A 437 -20.34 -32.70 -35.92
N ALA A 438 -21.48 -32.79 -35.23
CA ALA A 438 -22.71 -33.39 -35.74
C ALA A 438 -23.38 -32.53 -36.84
N GLU A 439 -23.96 -33.19 -37.84
CA GLU A 439 -24.57 -32.53 -39.02
C GLU A 439 -25.75 -31.61 -38.66
N ASP A 440 -26.49 -31.95 -37.60
CA ASP A 440 -27.70 -31.24 -37.17
C ASP A 440 -27.46 -30.30 -35.96
N PHE A 441 -26.20 -29.99 -35.63
CA PHE A 441 -25.89 -29.17 -34.45
C PHE A 441 -26.41 -27.72 -34.55
N ASP A 442 -26.65 -27.22 -35.76
CA ASP A 442 -27.31 -25.94 -36.01
C ASP A 442 -28.77 -25.87 -35.49
N LYS A 443 -29.35 -27.02 -35.10
CA LYS A 443 -30.68 -27.15 -34.52
C LYS A 443 -30.69 -27.24 -33.00
N VAL A 444 -29.51 -27.21 -32.36
CA VAL A 444 -29.38 -27.14 -30.91
C VAL A 444 -29.51 -25.68 -30.47
N ALA A 445 -30.17 -25.46 -29.34
CA ALA A 445 -30.22 -24.19 -28.64
C ALA A 445 -29.53 -24.32 -27.29
N LEU A 446 -28.85 -23.26 -26.88
CA LEU A 446 -28.32 -23.06 -25.55
C LEU A 446 -29.05 -21.89 -24.91
N LEU A 447 -29.71 -22.13 -23.77
CA LEU A 447 -30.41 -21.11 -23.00
C LEU A 447 -29.74 -20.93 -21.64
N ALA A 448 -29.75 -19.72 -21.12
CA ALA A 448 -29.35 -19.41 -19.75
C ALA A 448 -30.51 -18.79 -18.97
N GLU A 449 -30.76 -19.33 -17.78
CA GLU A 449 -31.74 -18.84 -16.81
C GLU A 449 -31.05 -18.30 -15.56
N ASP A 450 -31.62 -17.24 -14.97
CA ASP A 450 -31.18 -16.72 -13.69
C ASP A 450 -31.59 -17.61 -12.50
N MET A 451 -31.18 -17.21 -11.30
CA MET A 451 -31.51 -17.92 -10.06
C MET A 451 -33.01 -17.91 -9.69
N TYR A 452 -33.86 -17.22 -10.47
CA TYR A 452 -35.30 -17.13 -10.32
C TYR A 452 -36.06 -17.91 -11.40
N GLY A 453 -35.35 -18.53 -12.35
CA GLY A 453 -35.92 -19.30 -13.46
C GLY A 453 -36.47 -18.42 -14.59
N GLU A 454 -36.02 -17.17 -14.68
CA GLU A 454 -36.31 -16.29 -15.82
C GLU A 454 -35.21 -16.46 -16.87
N ILE A 455 -35.61 -16.57 -18.14
CA ILE A 455 -34.67 -16.68 -19.26
C ILE A 455 -33.96 -15.34 -19.44
N GLU A 456 -32.65 -15.34 -19.24
CA GLU A 456 -31.80 -14.16 -19.37
C GLU A 456 -31.22 -14.05 -20.78
N MET A 457 -30.80 -15.18 -21.38
CA MET A 457 -30.10 -15.14 -22.67
C MET A 457 -30.25 -16.43 -23.49
N LEU A 458 -30.21 -16.26 -24.82
CA LEU A 458 -30.11 -17.33 -25.81
C LEU A 458 -28.74 -17.25 -26.48
N GLY A 459 -28.05 -18.38 -26.62
CA GLY A 459 -26.76 -18.46 -27.31
C GLY A 459 -26.88 -18.18 -28.80
N GLU A 460 -25.84 -17.59 -29.38
CA GLU A 460 -25.74 -17.28 -30.81
C GLU A 460 -24.74 -18.22 -31.49
N PHE A 461 -25.02 -18.63 -32.72
CA PHE A 461 -24.07 -19.41 -33.50
C PHE A 461 -22.90 -18.54 -33.98
N ALA A 462 -21.68 -19.01 -33.75
CA ALA A 462 -20.44 -18.38 -34.15
C ALA A 462 -19.48 -19.37 -34.83
N GLU A 463 -18.73 -18.88 -35.80
CA GLU A 463 -17.65 -19.63 -36.46
C GLU A 463 -16.38 -19.50 -35.59
N MET A 464 -15.85 -20.65 -35.13
CA MET A 464 -14.65 -20.71 -34.29
C MET A 464 -13.38 -20.63 -35.14
N GLU A 465 -12.23 -20.28 -34.53
CA GLU A 465 -10.94 -20.07 -35.25
C GLU A 465 -10.45 -21.31 -36.03
N ASP A 466 -10.91 -22.51 -35.67
CA ASP A 466 -10.59 -23.78 -36.34
C ASP A 466 -11.58 -24.16 -37.47
N GLY A 467 -12.56 -23.28 -37.76
CA GLY A 467 -13.58 -23.46 -38.80
C GLY A 467 -14.80 -24.28 -38.35
N LYS A 468 -14.91 -24.62 -37.05
CA LYS A 468 -16.11 -25.28 -36.50
C LYS A 468 -17.21 -24.26 -36.23
N THR A 469 -18.47 -24.71 -36.34
CA THR A 469 -19.64 -23.92 -35.95
C THR A 469 -20.02 -24.29 -34.52
N GLY A 470 -20.02 -23.31 -33.62
CA GLY A 470 -20.37 -23.47 -32.20
C GLY A 470 -21.47 -22.52 -31.78
N ILE A 471 -22.08 -22.76 -30.63
CA ILE A 471 -22.97 -21.82 -29.94
C ILE A 471 -22.14 -21.08 -28.88
N TYR A 472 -22.19 -19.76 -28.93
CA TYR A 472 -21.56 -18.87 -27.96
C TYR A 472 -22.62 -18.11 -27.16
N LEU A 473 -22.48 -18.06 -25.84
CA LEU A 473 -23.36 -17.31 -24.96
C LEU A 473 -22.51 -16.47 -24.00
N LEU A 474 -22.84 -15.17 -23.90
CA LEU A 474 -22.13 -14.20 -23.07
C LEU A 474 -23.10 -13.50 -22.13
N MET A 475 -23.11 -13.83 -20.85
CA MET A 475 -23.91 -13.13 -19.85
C MET A 475 -23.10 -11.99 -19.21
N PRO A 476 -23.42 -10.71 -19.49
CA PRO A 476 -22.69 -9.60 -18.91
C PRO A 476 -23.17 -9.31 -17.49
N ILE A 477 -22.23 -9.21 -16.55
CA ILE A 477 -22.44 -8.66 -15.19
C ILE A 477 -23.58 -9.37 -14.42
N LEU A 478 -23.28 -10.60 -14.01
CA LEU A 478 -24.07 -11.43 -13.12
C LEU A 478 -23.95 -10.97 -11.65
N GLU A 479 -24.99 -11.21 -10.85
CA GLU A 479 -24.91 -11.15 -9.39
C GLU A 479 -24.38 -12.49 -8.83
N PRO A 480 -23.85 -12.54 -7.59
CA PRO A 480 -23.43 -13.81 -6.99
C PRO A 480 -24.62 -14.77 -6.82
N GLY A 481 -24.53 -15.98 -7.38
CA GLY A 481 -25.64 -16.93 -7.38
C GLY A 481 -25.39 -18.17 -8.22
N TYR A 482 -26.40 -19.04 -8.28
CA TYR A 482 -26.43 -20.14 -9.24
C TYR A 482 -27.11 -19.67 -10.53
N TYR A 483 -26.49 -20.01 -11.66
CA TYR A 483 -27.05 -19.80 -12.98
C TYR A 483 -27.19 -21.16 -13.66
N HIS A 484 -28.31 -21.33 -14.36
CA HIS A 484 -28.66 -22.59 -15.00
C HIS A 484 -28.58 -22.46 -16.51
N PHE A 485 -28.11 -23.51 -17.16
CA PHE A 485 -27.98 -23.58 -18.61
C PHE A 485 -28.69 -24.82 -19.11
N MET A 486 -29.43 -24.67 -20.19
CA MET A 486 -30.19 -25.75 -20.80
C MET A 486 -29.73 -25.90 -22.25
N LEU A 487 -29.29 -27.10 -22.60
CA LEU A 487 -29.10 -27.50 -23.99
C LEU A 487 -30.28 -28.35 -24.44
N GLY A 488 -30.75 -28.11 -25.65
CA GLY A 488 -31.87 -28.86 -26.20
C GLY A 488 -32.12 -28.53 -27.65
N LEU A 489 -33.03 -29.28 -28.27
CA LEU A 489 -33.37 -29.08 -29.68
C LEU A 489 -34.44 -28.00 -29.84
N GLN A 490 -34.15 -27.00 -30.67
CA GLN A 490 -35.12 -25.96 -31.03
C GLN A 490 -35.94 -26.30 -32.28
N GLU A 491 -35.50 -27.30 -33.06
CA GLU A 491 -36.17 -27.74 -34.27
C GLU A 491 -36.38 -29.26 -34.31
N ILE A 492 -37.30 -29.71 -35.17
CA ILE A 492 -37.61 -31.13 -35.33
C ILE A 492 -36.44 -31.84 -36.04
N VAL A 493 -35.88 -32.85 -35.38
CA VAL A 493 -34.86 -33.77 -35.91
C VAL A 493 -35.40 -35.21 -35.98
N PRO A 494 -34.75 -36.12 -36.74
CA PRO A 494 -35.09 -37.55 -36.71
C PRO A 494 -35.08 -38.16 -35.29
N GLU A 495 -35.94 -39.14 -35.02
CA GLU A 495 -36.03 -39.78 -33.68
C GLU A 495 -34.75 -40.52 -33.25
N ASP A 496 -33.90 -40.90 -34.20
CA ASP A 496 -32.63 -41.59 -33.97
C ASP A 496 -31.42 -40.65 -33.93
N THR A 497 -31.65 -39.33 -33.91
CA THR A 497 -30.59 -38.32 -33.83
C THR A 497 -29.87 -38.42 -32.49
N LYS A 498 -28.54 -38.50 -32.57
CA LYS A 498 -27.62 -38.44 -31.43
C LYS A 498 -26.54 -37.43 -31.74
N MET A 499 -26.30 -36.51 -30.81
CA MET A 499 -25.31 -35.46 -30.99
C MET A 499 -24.43 -35.34 -29.76
N ASP A 500 -23.20 -35.84 -29.89
CA ASP A 500 -22.15 -35.56 -28.92
C ASP A 500 -21.84 -34.06 -28.98
N TYR A 501 -21.72 -33.41 -27.82
CA TYR A 501 -21.26 -32.04 -27.76
C TYR A 501 -20.15 -31.90 -26.73
N LEU A 502 -19.37 -30.84 -26.90
CA LEU A 502 -18.37 -30.44 -25.94
C LEU A 502 -18.66 -29.00 -25.52
N PHE A 503 -18.92 -28.87 -24.24
CA PHE A 503 -19.34 -27.65 -23.58
C PHE A 503 -18.20 -27.12 -22.71
N TYR A 504 -17.94 -25.83 -22.80
CA TYR A 504 -16.94 -25.10 -22.03
C TYR A 504 -17.57 -23.85 -21.46
N TYR A 505 -17.10 -23.44 -20.30
CA TYR A 505 -17.49 -22.16 -19.75
C TYR A 505 -16.36 -21.50 -18.98
N GLN A 506 -16.46 -20.18 -18.88
CA GLN A 506 -15.54 -19.35 -18.13
C GLN A 506 -16.33 -18.29 -17.37
N PHE A 507 -16.11 -18.22 -16.06
CA PHE A 507 -16.61 -17.14 -15.23
C PHE A 507 -15.47 -16.19 -14.87
N THR A 508 -15.65 -14.91 -15.20
CA THR A 508 -14.68 -13.84 -15.00
C THR A 508 -15.27 -12.84 -13.99
N PRO A 509 -14.79 -12.83 -12.72
CA PRO A 509 -15.26 -11.88 -11.72
C PRO A 509 -15.19 -10.43 -12.18
N GLU A 510 -16.12 -9.60 -11.73
CA GLU A 510 -16.13 -8.16 -11.96
C GLU A 510 -14.87 -7.54 -11.34
N GLY A 511 -14.06 -6.88 -12.17
CA GLY A 511 -12.73 -6.38 -11.78
C GLY A 511 -11.57 -7.38 -11.97
N ALA A 512 -11.81 -8.57 -12.52
CA ALA A 512 -10.79 -9.42 -13.14
C ALA A 512 -10.89 -9.25 -14.67
N GLU A 513 -9.79 -9.01 -15.39
CA GLU A 513 -9.89 -8.62 -16.80
C GLU A 513 -9.94 -9.77 -17.83
N TRP A 514 -10.71 -9.48 -18.90
CA TRP A 514 -11.12 -10.25 -20.08
C TRP A 514 -10.03 -10.51 -21.12
#